data_AF-A0AAU5YDQ9-F1
#
_entry.id   AF-A0AAU5YDQ9-F1
#
_cell.length_a   1.000
_cell.length_b   1.000
_cell.length_c   1.000
_cell.angle_alpha   90.00
_cell.angle_beta   90.00
_cell.angle_gamma   90.00
#
_symmetry.space_group_name_H-M   'P 1'
#
loop_
_entity.id
_entity.type
_entity.pdbx_description
1 polymer ?
#
loop_
_entity_poly.entity_id
_entity_poly.type
_entity_poly.pdbx_seq_one_letter_code
_entity_poly.pdbx_strand_id
1 'polypeptide(L)'
;MTTVQPITLTPRDVEVIAGYARGHTVARIARRLYVSEETVRSRTHAMCKRLDIKGARQAALVDYAYRHGHLPVASRETAGALSQRLTQVLDCTARGLGHRATAAELRLSVATVRGHREQLRRCFQAQSLAQVVARAWEAGVMGPARSMGAPRS
;
A
#
# COMPACT_ATOMS: atom_id res chain seq x y z
N MET A 1 17.97 -3.59 24.98
CA MET A 1 16.93 -4.20 24.11
C MET A 1 15.87 -3.14 23.88
N THR A 2 15.91 -2.43 22.75
CA THR A 2 14.97 -1.33 22.47
C THR A 2 13.64 -1.92 22.01
N THR A 3 12.65 -1.94 22.90
CA THR A 3 11.29 -2.39 22.63
C THR A 3 10.70 -1.51 21.52
N VAL A 4 10.51 -2.07 20.32
CA VAL A 4 9.75 -1.41 19.26
C VAL A 4 8.30 -1.38 19.74
N GLN A 5 7.88 -0.28 20.37
CA GLN A 5 6.47 -0.12 20.75
C GLN A 5 5.64 -0.21 19.47
N PRO A 6 4.62 -1.09 19.41
CA PRO A 6 3.74 -1.12 18.26
C PRO A 6 3.11 0.26 18.15
N ILE A 7 3.29 0.91 17.00
CA ILE A 7 2.69 2.21 16.74
C ILE A 7 1.18 1.98 16.67
N THR A 8 0.49 2.23 17.77
CA THR A 8 -0.96 2.05 17.85
C THR A 8 -1.64 3.05 16.93
N LEU A 9 -2.12 2.57 15.78
CA LEU A 9 -3.02 3.32 14.92
C LEU A 9 -4.34 3.52 15.65
N THR A 10 -4.82 4.76 15.71
CA THR A 10 -6.13 5.03 16.29
C THR A 10 -7.23 4.53 15.34
N PRO A 11 -8.45 4.25 15.82
CA PRO A 11 -9.57 3.87 14.95
C PRO A 11 -9.78 4.86 13.79
N ARG A 12 -9.60 6.15 14.06
CA ARG A 12 -9.68 7.22 13.04
C ARG A 12 -8.58 7.12 11.98
N ASP A 13 -7.37 6.72 12.38
CA ASP A 13 -6.28 6.51 11.44
C ASP A 13 -6.57 5.29 10.55
N VAL A 14 -7.09 4.21 11.14
CA VAL A 14 -7.52 3.03 10.40
C VAL A 14 -8.63 3.37 9.40
N GLU A 15 -9.59 4.21 9.76
CA GLU A 15 -10.65 4.66 8.83
C GLU A 15 -10.09 5.44 7.63
N VAL A 16 -9.10 6.32 7.86
CA VAL A 16 -8.40 7.05 6.78
C VAL A 16 -7.67 6.05 5.86
N ILE A 17 -6.95 5.09 6.45
CA ILE A 17 -6.21 4.07 5.70
C ILE A 17 -7.16 3.15 4.92
N ALA A 18 -8.29 2.75 5.52
CA ALA A 18 -9.36 2.00 4.86
C ALA A 18 -9.94 2.78 3.67
N GLY A 19 -10.06 4.10 3.79
CA GLY A 19 -10.41 4.99 2.70
C GLY A 19 -9.42 4.90 1.53
N TYR A 20 -8.11 4.95 1.83
CA TYR A 20 -7.07 4.80 0.81
C TYR A 20 -7.05 3.41 0.17
N ALA A 21 -7.25 2.34 0.97
CA ALA A 21 -7.35 0.97 0.49
C ALA A 21 -8.51 0.79 -0.51
N ARG A 22 -9.66 1.46 -0.25
CA ARG A 22 -10.81 1.50 -1.17
C ARG A 22 -10.60 2.38 -2.41
N GLY A 23 -9.45 3.05 -2.53
CA GLY A 23 -9.17 3.99 -3.63
C GLY A 23 -9.87 5.34 -3.49
N HIS A 24 -10.36 5.70 -2.30
CA HIS A 24 -10.96 7.02 -2.09
C HIS A 24 -9.91 8.13 -2.12
N THR A 25 -10.30 9.28 -2.69
CA THR A 25 -9.52 10.52 -2.63
C THR A 25 -9.58 11.15 -1.23
N VAL A 26 -8.63 12.03 -0.92
CA VAL A 26 -8.61 12.79 0.34
C VAL A 26 -9.95 13.50 0.59
N ALA A 27 -10.52 14.15 -0.44
CA ALA A 27 -11.83 14.79 -0.38
C ALA A 27 -12.96 13.82 -0.04
N ARG A 28 -12.97 12.63 -0.64
CA ARG A 28 -14.00 11.62 -0.36
C ARG A 28 -13.86 11.05 1.05
N ILE A 29 -12.63 10.85 1.53
CA ILE A 29 -12.34 10.41 2.91
C ILE A 29 -12.80 11.48 3.91
N ALA A 30 -12.41 12.73 3.69
CA ALA A 30 -12.81 13.88 4.50
C ALA A 30 -14.34 13.95 4.65
N ARG A 31 -15.06 13.85 3.52
CA ARG A 31 -16.54 13.79 3.50
C ARG A 31 -17.10 12.58 4.26
N ARG A 32 -16.44 11.41 4.26
CA ARG A 32 -16.94 10.23 4.97
C ARG A 32 -16.69 10.28 6.46
N LEU A 33 -15.64 10.97 6.88
CA LEU A 33 -15.28 11.13 8.29
C LEU A 33 -15.82 12.42 8.91
N TYR A 34 -16.56 13.22 8.14
CA TYR A 34 -17.06 14.54 8.56
C TYR A 34 -15.94 15.46 9.09
N VAL A 35 -14.80 15.47 8.39
CA VAL A 35 -13.64 16.33 8.70
C VAL A 35 -13.19 17.09 7.47
N SER A 36 -12.31 18.07 7.65
CA SER A 36 -11.69 18.83 6.57
C SER A 36 -10.63 17.99 5.84
N GLU A 37 -10.40 18.28 4.55
CA GLU A 37 -9.32 17.64 3.79
C GLU A 37 -7.94 17.88 4.42
N GLU A 38 -7.72 19.07 4.97
CA GLU A 38 -6.51 19.40 5.71
C GLU A 38 -6.30 18.48 6.92
N THR A 39 -7.36 18.17 7.67
CA THR A 39 -7.31 17.22 8.78
C THR A 39 -6.85 15.84 8.31
N VAL A 40 -7.36 15.37 7.17
CA VAL A 40 -6.93 14.09 6.59
C VAL A 40 -5.46 14.13 6.16
N ARG A 41 -5.00 15.23 5.53
CA ARG A 41 -3.59 15.42 5.13
C ARG A 41 -2.66 15.47 6.34
N SER A 42 -2.99 16.26 7.36
CA SER A 42 -2.22 16.40 8.60
C SER A 42 -2.13 15.08 9.36
N ARG A 43 -3.25 14.33 9.46
CA ARG A 43 -3.24 12.97 10.03
C ARG A 43 -2.34 12.04 9.23
N THR A 44 -2.47 12.03 7.90
CA THR A 44 -1.63 11.20 7.02
C THR A 44 -0.15 11.53 7.21
N HIS A 45 0.20 12.82 7.31
CA HIS A 45 1.57 13.28 7.55
C HIS A 45 2.08 12.84 8.93
N ALA A 46 1.27 12.99 9.99
CA ALA A 46 1.62 12.54 11.33
C ALA A 46 1.86 11.03 11.39
N MET A 47 1.00 10.22 10.76
CA MET A 47 1.20 8.78 10.63
C MET A 47 2.50 8.46 9.90
N CYS A 48 2.75 9.09 8.76
CA CYS A 48 3.99 8.89 8.00
C CYS A 48 5.24 9.26 8.80
N LYS A 49 5.19 10.35 9.56
CA LYS A 49 6.29 10.77 10.43
C LYS A 49 6.54 9.76 11.55
N ARG A 50 5.48 9.23 12.16
CA ARG A 50 5.59 8.19 13.21
C ARG A 50 6.15 6.88 12.68
N LEU A 51 5.87 6.56 11.42
CA LEU A 51 6.28 5.33 10.74
C LEU A 51 7.56 5.48 9.88
N ASP A 52 8.23 6.64 9.93
CA ASP A 52 9.36 7.05 9.05
C ASP A 52 9.13 6.81 7.53
N ILE A 53 7.90 6.95 7.06
CA ILE A 53 7.54 6.75 5.65
C ILE A 53 7.81 8.05 4.86
N LYS A 54 8.81 8.02 3.97
CA LYS A 54 9.25 9.22 3.22
C LYS A 54 8.73 9.32 1.79
N GLY A 55 8.31 8.22 1.16
CA GLY A 55 7.94 8.19 -0.26
C GLY A 55 6.45 7.99 -0.53
N ALA A 56 6.05 6.81 -1.01
CA ALA A 56 4.68 6.46 -1.35
C ALA A 56 3.80 6.31 -0.10
N ARG A 57 3.56 7.44 0.59
CA ARG A 57 2.90 7.57 1.89
C ARG A 57 1.64 6.73 2.03
N GLN A 58 0.66 6.94 1.14
CA GLN A 58 -0.63 6.24 1.20
C GLN A 58 -0.48 4.72 1.01
N ALA A 59 0.38 4.30 0.09
CA ALA A 59 0.57 2.88 -0.21
C ALA A 59 1.25 2.13 0.93
N ALA A 60 2.29 2.73 1.53
CA ALA A 60 2.96 2.16 2.70
C ALA A 60 2.08 2.14 3.94
N LEU A 61 1.22 3.14 4.15
CA LEU A 61 0.25 3.12 5.24
C LEU A 61 -0.75 1.96 5.11
N VAL A 62 -1.21 1.70 3.88
CA VAL A 62 -2.09 0.55 3.60
C VAL A 62 -1.36 -0.76 3.82
N ASP A 63 -0.13 -0.91 3.29
CA ASP A 63 0.70 -2.09 3.53
C ASP A 63 0.91 -2.37 5.02
N TYR A 64 1.24 -1.33 5.80
CA TYR A 64 1.38 -1.42 7.25
C TYR A 64 0.08 -1.89 7.92
N ALA A 65 -1.07 -1.31 7.56
CA ALA A 65 -2.35 -1.68 8.14
C ALA A 65 -2.74 -3.14 7.85
N TYR A 66 -2.46 -3.67 6.66
CA TYR A 66 -2.66 -5.09 6.35
C TYR A 66 -1.66 -5.99 7.10
N ARG A 67 -0.36 -5.63 7.10
CA ARG A 67 0.69 -6.41 7.78
C ARG A 67 0.45 -6.53 9.29
N HIS A 68 -0.12 -5.51 9.91
CA HIS A 68 -0.45 -5.49 11.34
C HIS A 68 -1.90 -5.92 11.65
N GLY A 69 -2.67 -6.37 10.65
CA GLY A 69 -4.02 -6.89 10.85
C GLY A 69 -5.10 -5.86 11.19
N HIS A 70 -4.85 -4.57 10.95
CA HIS A 70 -5.82 -3.50 11.16
C HIS A 70 -6.89 -3.44 10.06
N LEU A 71 -6.61 -3.97 8.88
CA LEU A 71 -7.59 -4.12 7.80
C LEU A 71 -7.87 -5.60 7.54
N PRO A 72 -9.14 -5.99 7.37
CA PRO A 72 -9.46 -7.35 6.99
C PRO A 72 -8.97 -7.62 5.57
N VAL A 73 -8.19 -8.71 5.40
CA VAL A 73 -7.89 -9.25 4.07
C VAL A 73 -9.18 -9.92 3.59
N ALA A 74 -9.98 -9.22 2.79
CA ALA A 74 -11.11 -9.82 2.10
C ALA A 74 -10.54 -10.71 0.98
N SER A 75 -10.12 -11.93 1.32
CA SER A 75 -9.53 -12.88 0.39
C SER A 75 -10.53 -13.31 -0.67
N ARG A 76 -10.57 -12.60 -1.80
CA ARG A 76 -11.30 -13.03 -2.99
C ARG A 76 -10.52 -12.64 -4.24
N GLU A 77 -10.41 -13.64 -5.10
CA GLU A 77 -9.88 -13.62 -6.46
C GLU A 77 -8.34 -13.60 -6.55
N THR A 78 -7.80 -14.72 -7.04
CA THR A 78 -6.38 -14.88 -7.35
C THR A 78 -6.05 -13.90 -8.49
N ALA A 79 -5.37 -12.80 -8.17
CA ALA A 79 -4.84 -11.93 -9.23
C ALA A 79 -3.91 -12.77 -10.11
N GLY A 80 -4.14 -12.73 -11.42
CA GLY A 80 -3.31 -13.42 -12.39
C GLY A 80 -1.82 -13.10 -12.18
N ALA A 81 -0.96 -14.06 -12.48
CA ALA A 81 0.48 -13.96 -12.22
C ALA A 81 1.06 -12.65 -12.79
N LEU A 82 1.47 -11.74 -11.90
CA LEU A 82 2.18 -10.54 -12.31
C LEU A 82 3.56 -10.91 -12.85
N SER A 83 4.00 -10.19 -13.88
CA SER A 83 5.40 -10.26 -14.30
C SER A 83 6.32 -9.85 -13.14
N GLN A 84 7.47 -10.51 -13.01
CA GLN A 84 8.46 -10.26 -11.96
C GLN A 84 8.79 -8.77 -11.78
N ARG A 85 8.84 -8.01 -12.88
CA ARG A 85 9.12 -6.58 -12.85
C ARG A 85 8.05 -5.75 -12.17
N LEU A 86 6.78 -6.08 -12.41
CA LEU A 86 5.65 -5.42 -11.76
C LEU A 86 5.60 -5.77 -10.28
N THR A 87 5.92 -7.02 -9.91
CA THR A 87 6.04 -7.45 -8.52
C THR A 87 7.14 -6.67 -7.78
N GLN A 88 8.30 -6.45 -8.39
CA GLN A 88 9.37 -5.63 -7.80
C GLN A 88 8.94 -4.17 -7.59
N VAL A 89 8.24 -3.57 -8.56
CA VAL A 89 7.73 -2.20 -8.45
C VAL A 89 6.64 -2.11 -7.38
N LEU A 90 5.79 -3.14 -7.28
CA LEU A 90 4.77 -3.26 -6.25
C LEU A 90 5.39 -3.35 -4.85
N ASP A 91 6.41 -4.19 -4.67
CA ASP A 91 7.17 -4.31 -3.41
C ASP A 91 7.80 -2.97 -3.01
N CYS A 92 8.49 -2.30 -3.94
CA CYS A 92 9.04 -0.97 -3.69
C CYS A 92 7.95 0.03 -3.27
N THR A 93 6.77 -0.06 -3.87
CA THR A 93 5.64 0.82 -3.58
C THR A 93 5.04 0.52 -2.19
N ALA A 94 4.91 -0.75 -1.82
CA ALA A 94 4.46 -1.20 -0.51
C ALA A 94 5.44 -0.79 0.60
N ARG A 95 6.75 -0.89 0.36
CA ARG A 95 7.82 -0.35 1.22
C ARG A 95 7.82 1.19 1.32
N GLY A 96 6.97 1.87 0.56
CA GLY A 96 6.87 3.33 0.58
C GLY A 96 7.93 4.05 -0.23
N LEU A 97 8.59 3.41 -1.18
CA LEU A 97 9.54 4.10 -2.05
C LEU A 97 8.80 5.01 -3.05
N GLY A 98 9.29 6.23 -3.21
CA GLY A 98 8.83 7.16 -4.25
C GLY A 98 9.34 6.77 -5.65
N HIS A 99 8.99 7.55 -6.68
CA HIS A 99 9.42 7.28 -8.06
C HIS A 99 10.95 7.23 -8.23
N ARG A 100 11.66 8.21 -7.65
CA ARG A 100 13.14 8.29 -7.72
C ARG A 100 13.81 7.16 -6.94
N ALA A 101 13.34 6.87 -5.74
CA ALA A 101 13.88 5.79 -4.92
C ALA A 101 13.66 4.42 -5.58
N THR A 102 12.46 4.17 -6.13
CA THR A 102 12.15 2.95 -6.88
C THR A 102 13.03 2.83 -8.13
N ALA A 103 13.24 3.93 -8.85
CA ALA A 103 14.10 3.98 -10.02
C ALA A 103 15.56 3.62 -9.67
N ALA A 104 16.08 4.19 -8.58
CA ALA A 104 17.42 3.88 -8.08
C ALA A 104 17.54 2.41 -7.66
N GLU A 105 16.60 1.91 -6.85
CA GLU A 105 16.59 0.52 -6.35
C GLU A 105 16.56 -0.50 -7.50
N LEU A 106 15.70 -0.24 -8.49
CA LEU A 106 15.47 -1.16 -9.60
C LEU A 106 16.41 -0.92 -10.79
N ARG A 107 17.34 0.05 -10.70
CA ARG A 107 18.21 0.52 -11.79
C ARG A 107 17.42 0.83 -13.06
N LEU A 108 16.34 1.58 -12.92
CA LEU A 108 15.45 2.03 -14.01
C LEU A 108 15.44 3.54 -14.14
N SER A 109 14.98 4.01 -15.29
CA SER A 109 14.56 5.40 -15.46
C SER A 109 13.25 5.69 -14.71
N VAL A 110 13.12 6.91 -14.19
CA VAL A 110 11.89 7.38 -13.53
C VAL A 110 10.67 7.28 -14.47
N ALA A 111 10.85 7.48 -15.77
CA ALA A 111 9.81 7.31 -16.78
C ALA A 111 9.29 5.86 -16.84
N THR A 112 10.20 4.88 -16.85
CA THR A 112 9.85 3.46 -16.82
C THR A 112 9.11 3.08 -15.54
N VAL A 113 9.52 3.60 -14.37
CA VAL A 113 8.81 3.38 -13.11
C VAL A 113 7.39 3.95 -13.15
N ARG A 114 7.19 5.13 -13.75
CA ARG A 114 5.85 5.69 -13.96
C ARG A 114 5.00 4.79 -14.86
N GLY A 115 5.57 4.30 -15.96
CA GLY A 115 4.91 3.34 -16.86
C GLY A 115 4.51 2.04 -16.15
N HIS A 116 5.42 1.42 -15.40
CA HIS A 116 5.12 0.20 -14.63
C HIS A 116 4.06 0.44 -13.54
N ARG A 117 4.06 1.60 -12.89
CA ARG A 117 3.03 1.97 -11.89
C ARG A 117 1.65 2.18 -12.53
N GLU A 118 1.62 2.78 -13.72
CA GLU A 118 0.39 2.91 -14.49
C GLU A 118 -0.13 1.54 -14.95
N GLN A 119 0.78 0.67 -15.42
CA GLN A 119 0.43 -0.71 -15.75
C GLN A 119 -0.11 -1.48 -14.53
N LEU A 120 0.51 -1.33 -13.35
CA LEU A 120 0.00 -1.89 -12.10
C LEU A 120 -1.43 -1.41 -11.80
N ARG A 121 -1.70 -0.10 -11.91
CA ARG A 121 -3.04 0.45 -11.72
C ARG A 121 -4.05 -0.17 -12.68
N ARG A 122 -3.68 -0.38 -13.95
CA ARG A 122 -4.55 -1.03 -14.95
C ARG A 122 -4.79 -2.50 -14.65
N CYS A 123 -3.74 -3.27 -14.36
CA CYS A 123 -3.84 -4.70 -14.01
C CYS A 123 -4.74 -4.92 -12.79
N PHE A 124 -4.62 -4.07 -11.77
CA PHE A 124 -5.44 -4.13 -10.58
C PHE A 124 -6.73 -3.32 -10.66
N GLN A 125 -7.07 -2.74 -11.82
CA GLN A 125 -8.21 -1.82 -12.02
C GLN A 125 -8.37 -0.81 -10.86
N ALA A 126 -7.25 -0.26 -10.40
CA ALA A 126 -7.15 0.54 -9.20
C ALA A 126 -6.95 2.02 -9.57
N GLN A 127 -7.66 2.88 -8.85
CA GLN A 127 -7.59 4.33 -9.01
C GLN A 127 -6.32 4.92 -8.38
N SER A 128 -5.71 4.24 -7.39
CA SER A 128 -4.53 4.71 -6.67
C SER A 128 -3.54 3.57 -6.36
N LEU A 129 -2.28 3.90 -6.11
CA LEU A 129 -1.27 2.92 -5.69
C LEU A 129 -1.58 2.29 -4.33
N ALA A 130 -2.25 3.03 -3.45
CA ALA A 130 -2.71 2.49 -2.17
C ALA A 130 -3.78 1.41 -2.37
N GLN A 131 -4.67 1.60 -3.34
CA GLN A 131 -5.64 0.59 -3.73
C GLN A 131 -4.98 -0.60 -4.46
N VAL A 132 -3.92 -0.37 -5.25
CA VAL A 132 -3.12 -1.46 -5.83
C VAL A 132 -2.55 -2.34 -4.71
N VAL A 133 -1.93 -1.73 -3.68
CA VAL A 133 -1.39 -2.47 -2.53
C VAL A 133 -2.49 -3.24 -1.80
N ALA A 134 -3.64 -2.61 -1.54
CA ALA A 134 -4.78 -3.28 -0.92
C ALA A 134 -5.24 -4.50 -1.72
N ARG A 135 -5.48 -4.33 -3.02
CA ARG A 135 -5.90 -5.43 -3.90
C ARG A 135 -4.85 -6.52 -4.03
N ALA A 136 -3.57 -6.17 -3.99
CA ALA A 136 -2.49 -7.16 -3.99
C ALA A 136 -2.42 -7.98 -2.68
N TRP A 137 -2.76 -7.38 -1.54
CA TRP A 137 -2.95 -8.08 -0.27
C TRP A 137 -4.19 -8.98 -0.32
N GLU A 138 -5.32 -8.48 -0.81
CA GLU A 138 -6.58 -9.22 -0.98
C GLU A 138 -6.43 -10.41 -1.95
N ALA A 139 -5.68 -10.22 -3.03
CA ALA A 139 -5.36 -11.26 -4.01
C ALA A 139 -4.29 -12.28 -3.53
N GLY A 140 -3.70 -12.06 -2.35
CA GLY A 140 -2.67 -12.94 -1.78
C GLY A 140 -1.30 -12.87 -2.49
N VAL A 141 -1.03 -11.81 -3.25
CA VAL A 141 0.26 -11.59 -3.94
C VAL A 141 1.33 -11.08 -2.96
N MET A 142 0.93 -10.29 -1.96
CA MET A 142 1.82 -9.77 -0.89
C MET A 142 1.57 -10.41 0.48
N GLY A 143 0.78 -11.50 0.54
CA GLY A 143 0.47 -12.18 1.80
C GLY A 143 1.73 -12.72 2.51
N PRO A 144 1.68 -12.92 3.85
CA PRO A 144 2.80 -13.46 4.61
C PRO A 144 3.05 -14.86 4.05
N ALA A 145 4.14 -14.99 3.29
CA ALA A 145 4.59 -16.19 2.63
C ALA A 145 3.47 -17.24 2.46
N ARG A 146 2.78 -17.24 1.31
CA ARG A 146 2.28 -18.53 0.82
C ARG A 146 3.53 -19.39 0.75
N SER A 147 3.73 -20.22 1.77
CA SER A 147 4.67 -21.31 1.80
C SER A 147 4.42 -21.98 0.46
N MET A 148 5.37 -21.78 -0.44
CA MET A 148 5.44 -22.47 -1.71
C MET A 148 5.20 -23.93 -1.38
N GLY A 149 4.03 -24.41 -1.77
CA GLY A 149 3.61 -25.77 -1.48
C GLY A 149 4.72 -26.66 -1.97
N ALA A 150 5.29 -27.43 -1.04
CA ALA A 150 6.05 -28.61 -1.41
C ALA A 150 5.18 -29.40 -2.41
N PRO A 151 5.77 -29.93 -3.50
CA PRO A 151 5.04 -30.81 -4.39
C PRO A 151 4.53 -31.99 -3.56
N ARG A 152 3.20 -32.14 -3.48
CA ARG A 152 2.59 -33.38 -3.03
C ARG A 152 2.73 -34.35 -4.20
N SER A 153 3.73 -35.21 -4.13
CA SER A 153 3.80 -36.47 -4.88
C SER A 153 3.49 -37.60 -3.92
#